data_AF-A0A7W5ILV8-F1
#
_entry.id   AF-A0A7W5ILV8-F1
#
_cell.length_a   1.000
_cell.length_b   1.000
_cell.length_c   1.000
_cell.angle_alpha   90.00
_cell.angle_beta   90.00
_cell.angle_gamma   90.00
#
_symmetry.space_group_name_H-M   'P 1'
#
loop_
_entity.id
_entity.type
_entity.pdbx_description
1 polymer ?
#
loop_
_entity_poly.entity_id
_entity_poly.type
_entity_poly.pdbx_seq_one_letter_code
_entity_poly.pdbx_strand_id
1 'polypeptide(L)'
;MVSLDDLAAYGIELVKADASELQLRNGTGRLYYVAFHLCDQAGEEHCNPLPTQEGKDKGMHERAYLRLEGHCKEPTISNSRLKIICQKARDMRELRTRADYHLDDKFEYDDAREAQQLLFMIRREFKEVQRQLDSAKKKLSQPPEAK
;
A
#
# COMPACT_ATOMS: atom_id res chain seq x y z
N MET A 1 5.80 13.65 -15.23
CA MET A 1 5.32 12.45 -14.52
C MET A 1 4.81 12.91 -13.17
N VAL A 2 3.56 12.60 -12.81
CA VAL A 2 2.97 13.01 -11.51
C VAL A 2 3.52 12.10 -10.42
N SER A 3 3.97 12.66 -9.29
CA SER A 3 4.51 11.86 -8.18
C SER A 3 3.38 11.16 -7.40
N LEU A 4 3.72 10.09 -6.67
CA LEU A 4 2.77 9.42 -5.78
C LEU A 4 2.28 10.36 -4.66
N ASP A 5 3.10 11.33 -4.26
CA ASP A 5 2.73 12.32 -3.25
C ASP A 5 1.76 13.37 -3.79
N ASP A 6 1.98 13.87 -5.01
CA ASP A 6 1.04 14.78 -5.66
C ASP A 6 -0.32 14.10 -5.87
N LEU A 7 -0.30 12.82 -6.27
CA LEU A 7 -1.52 12.05 -6.47
C LEU A 7 -2.27 11.79 -5.17
N ALA A 8 -1.54 11.52 -4.08
CA ALA A 8 -2.14 11.38 -2.76
C ALA A 8 -2.73 12.69 -2.26
N ALA A 9 -2.00 13.80 -2.42
CA ALA A 9 -2.49 15.13 -2.05
C ALA A 9 -3.78 15.46 -2.82
N TYR A 10 -3.80 15.21 -4.13
CA TYR A 10 -5.00 15.41 -4.93
C TYR A 10 -6.17 14.51 -4.49
N GLY A 11 -5.91 13.22 -4.22
CA GLY A 11 -6.92 12.31 -3.68
C GLY A 11 -7.49 12.78 -2.34
N ILE A 12 -6.63 13.30 -1.45
CA ILE A 12 -7.03 13.88 -0.16
C ILE A 12 -7.90 15.13 -0.36
N GLU A 13 -7.52 16.02 -1.29
CA GLU A 13 -8.27 17.25 -1.58
C GLU A 13 -9.69 16.99 -2.11
N LEU A 14 -9.92 15.85 -2.77
CA LEU A 14 -11.24 15.42 -3.24
C LEU A 14 -12.12 14.84 -2.13
N VAL A 15 -11.52 14.34 -1.05
CA VAL A 15 -12.23 13.67 0.05
C VAL A 15 -12.45 14.65 1.20
N LYS A 16 -13.52 15.44 1.07
CA LYS A 16 -13.98 16.45 2.05
C LYS A 16 -15.43 16.16 2.46
N ALA A 17 -15.82 16.63 3.65
CA ALA A 17 -17.15 16.37 4.21
C ALA A 17 -18.30 16.97 3.37
N ASP A 18 -18.02 18.06 2.65
CA ASP A 18 -18.93 18.76 1.75
C ASP A 18 -18.76 18.37 0.27
N ALA A 19 -17.89 17.40 -0.03
CA ALA A 19 -17.64 16.96 -1.40
C ALA A 19 -18.84 16.20 -1.97
N SER A 20 -19.05 16.35 -3.28
CA SER A 20 -20.02 15.52 -4.01
C SER A 20 -19.59 14.05 -4.02
N GLU A 21 -20.56 13.14 -4.14
CA GLU A 21 -20.30 11.71 -4.27
C GLU A 21 -19.29 11.39 -5.39
N LEU A 22 -19.38 12.07 -6.53
CA LEU A 22 -18.44 11.90 -7.64
C LEU A 22 -17.00 12.23 -7.21
N GLN A 23 -16.81 13.28 -6.42
CA GLN A 23 -15.49 13.64 -5.89
C GLN A 23 -14.99 12.60 -4.88
N LEU A 24 -15.86 12.09 -4.00
CA LEU A 24 -15.52 11.06 -3.02
C LEU A 24 -15.07 9.75 -3.69
N ARG A 25 -15.80 9.31 -4.73
CA ARG A 25 -15.45 8.12 -5.53
C ARG A 25 -14.12 8.32 -6.26
N ASN A 26 -13.95 9.45 -6.94
CA ASN A 26 -12.71 9.77 -7.66
C ASN A 26 -11.50 9.86 -6.69
N GLY A 27 -11.68 10.54 -5.55
CA GLY A 27 -10.67 10.63 -4.49
C GLY A 27 -10.23 9.25 -4.00
N THR A 28 -11.19 8.37 -3.70
CA THR A 28 -10.93 6.97 -3.33
C THR A 28 -10.13 6.23 -4.40
N GLY A 29 -10.48 6.38 -5.68
CA GLY A 29 -9.73 5.80 -6.80
C GLY A 29 -8.27 6.28 -6.86
N ARG A 30 -8.01 7.57 -6.61
CA ARG A 30 -6.64 8.12 -6.55
C ARG A 30 -5.85 7.57 -5.37
N LEU A 31 -6.46 7.52 -4.19
CA LEU A 31 -5.83 7.00 -2.98
C LEU A 31 -5.45 5.51 -3.14
N TYR A 32 -6.35 4.71 -3.73
CA TYR A 32 -6.06 3.31 -4.08
C TYR A 32 -4.88 3.18 -5.02
N TYR A 33 -4.83 4.00 -6.06
CA TYR A 33 -3.73 3.93 -7.02
C TYR A 33 -2.38 4.15 -6.32
N VAL A 34 -2.31 5.13 -5.41
CA VAL A 34 -1.11 5.36 -4.59
C VAL A 34 -0.79 4.16 -3.71
N ALA A 35 -1.79 3.59 -3.01
CA ALA A 35 -1.60 2.43 -2.15
C ALA A 35 -1.06 1.21 -2.92
N PHE A 36 -1.58 0.96 -4.13
CA PHE A 36 -1.10 -0.11 -5.00
C PHE A 36 0.37 0.10 -5.39
N HIS A 37 0.75 1.29 -5.82
CA HIS A 37 2.14 1.58 -6.21
C HIS A 37 3.11 1.49 -5.03
N LEU A 38 2.69 1.87 -3.82
CA LEU A 38 3.48 1.64 -2.61
C LEU A 38 3.67 0.15 -2.30
N CYS A 39 2.65 -0.68 -2.56
CA CYS A 39 2.78 -2.13 -2.42
C CYS A 39 3.75 -2.70 -3.45
N ASP A 40 3.60 -2.29 -4.72
CA ASP A 40 4.47 -2.76 -5.80
C ASP A 40 5.94 -2.42 -5.52
N GLN A 41 6.19 -1.16 -5.13
CA GLN A 41 7.50 -0.68 -4.68
C GLN A 41 8.05 -1.49 -3.49
N ALA A 42 7.23 -1.73 -2.46
CA ALA A 42 7.64 -2.55 -1.31
C ALA A 42 7.98 -4.00 -1.73
N GLY A 43 7.24 -4.54 -2.69
CA GLY A 43 7.50 -5.85 -3.28
C GLY A 43 8.85 -5.90 -3.99
N GLU A 44 9.14 -4.93 -4.84
CA GLU A 44 10.41 -4.82 -5.56
C GLU A 44 11.61 -4.68 -4.61
N GLU A 45 11.51 -3.77 -3.65
CA GLU A 45 12.60 -3.44 -2.75
C GLU A 45 12.84 -4.55 -1.70
N HIS A 46 11.78 -5.12 -1.15
CA HIS A 46 11.88 -5.93 0.08
C HIS A 46 11.46 -7.39 -0.08
N CYS A 47 10.98 -7.81 -1.26
CA CYS A 47 10.56 -9.20 -1.50
C CYS A 47 11.32 -9.84 -2.66
N ASN A 48 11.54 -11.15 -2.58
CA ASN A 48 12.00 -11.96 -3.69
C ASN A 48 10.95 -11.93 -4.83
N PRO A 49 11.35 -12.10 -6.10
CA PRO A 49 10.42 -12.23 -7.20
C PRO A 49 9.47 -13.41 -7.00
N LEU A 50 8.20 -13.25 -7.40
CA LEU A 50 7.26 -14.36 -7.44
C LEU A 50 7.72 -15.40 -8.48
N PRO A 51 7.73 -16.71 -8.15
CA PRO A 51 7.96 -17.76 -9.11
C PRO A 51 6.95 -17.70 -10.28
N THR A 52 7.39 -18.03 -11.50
CA THR A 52 6.57 -17.89 -12.72
C THR A 52 5.22 -18.63 -12.67
N GLN A 53 5.15 -19.76 -11.95
CA GLN A 53 3.91 -20.54 -11.82
C GLN A 53 2.97 -20.00 -10.72
N GLU A 54 3.50 -19.25 -9.76
CA GLU A 54 2.73 -18.74 -8.63
C GLU A 54 1.99 -17.46 -9.02
N GLY A 55 0.65 -17.49 -8.92
CA GLY A 55 -0.20 -16.37 -9.33
C GLY A 55 -0.29 -16.15 -10.85
N LYS A 56 0.01 -17.16 -11.67
CA LYS A 56 -0.09 -17.09 -13.13
C LYS A 56 -1.50 -16.79 -13.66
N ASP A 57 -2.51 -17.16 -12.87
CA ASP A 57 -3.94 -16.95 -13.11
C ASP A 57 -4.44 -15.62 -12.54
N LYS A 58 -3.56 -14.83 -11.90
CA LYS A 58 -3.92 -13.61 -11.18
C LYS A 58 -3.47 -12.36 -11.93
N GLY A 59 -4.28 -11.31 -11.83
CA GLY A 59 -3.92 -9.98 -12.30
C GLY A 59 -2.76 -9.36 -11.53
N MET A 60 -2.17 -8.31 -12.10
CA MET A 60 -0.99 -7.61 -11.55
C MET A 60 -1.14 -7.19 -10.08
N HIS A 61 -2.31 -6.68 -9.68
CA HIS A 61 -2.57 -6.26 -8.30
C HIS A 61 -2.49 -7.43 -7.30
N GLU A 62 -3.16 -8.52 -7.62
CA GLU A 62 -3.16 -9.72 -6.77
C GLU A 62 -1.78 -10.38 -6.71
N ARG A 63 -1.02 -10.33 -7.80
CA ARG A 63 0.38 -10.77 -7.81
C ARG A 63 1.25 -9.90 -6.90
N ALA A 64 1.08 -8.57 -6.91
CA ALA A 64 1.80 -7.71 -5.98
C ALA A 64 1.48 -8.10 -4.53
N TYR A 65 0.22 -8.30 -4.18
CA TYR A 65 -0.20 -8.72 -2.84
C TYR A 65 0.40 -10.07 -2.42
N LEU A 66 0.33 -11.09 -3.28
CA LEU A 66 0.94 -12.40 -3.01
C LEU A 66 2.44 -12.28 -2.71
N ARG A 67 3.14 -11.40 -3.42
CA ARG A 67 4.57 -11.18 -3.21
C ARG A 67 4.86 -10.69 -1.78
N LEU A 68 4.09 -9.70 -1.29
CA LEU A 68 4.27 -9.19 0.07
C LEU A 68 3.91 -10.21 1.16
N GLU A 69 2.99 -11.14 0.89
CA GLU A 69 2.54 -12.12 1.90
C GLU A 69 3.55 -13.24 2.17
N GLY A 70 4.26 -13.68 1.13
CA GLY A 70 5.05 -14.91 1.19
C GLY A 70 6.54 -14.74 0.94
N HIS A 71 6.96 -13.66 0.29
CA HIS A 71 8.28 -13.61 -0.36
C HIS A 71 9.22 -12.56 0.24
N CYS A 72 9.02 -12.13 1.48
CA CYS A 72 9.89 -11.18 2.17
C CYS A 72 11.36 -11.66 2.18
N LYS A 73 12.30 -10.79 1.77
CA LYS A 73 13.76 -11.07 1.77
C LYS A 73 14.32 -11.23 3.18
N GLU A 74 13.79 -10.47 4.14
CA GLU A 74 14.24 -10.41 5.53
C GLU A 74 13.09 -10.70 6.50
N PRO A 75 12.62 -11.96 6.61
CA PRO A 75 11.35 -12.27 7.27
C PRO A 75 11.29 -11.90 8.75
N THR A 76 12.41 -11.87 9.43
CA THR A 76 12.52 -11.53 10.86
C THR A 76 12.45 -10.03 11.13
N ILE A 77 12.63 -9.20 10.09
CA ILE A 77 12.73 -7.74 10.21
C ILE A 77 11.43 -7.07 9.76
N SER A 78 10.94 -7.39 8.56
CA SER A 78 9.89 -6.60 7.89
C SER A 78 8.62 -7.37 7.52
N ASN A 79 8.59 -8.71 7.65
CA ASN A 79 7.48 -9.53 7.16
C ASN A 79 6.11 -9.14 7.73
N SER A 80 6.02 -8.93 9.04
CA SER A 80 4.74 -8.57 9.68
C SER A 80 4.19 -7.25 9.14
N ARG A 81 5.06 -6.27 8.90
CA ARG A 81 4.67 -4.97 8.34
C ARG A 81 4.28 -5.04 6.87
N LEU A 82 5.02 -5.82 6.07
CA LEU A 82 4.66 -6.07 4.67
C LEU A 82 3.30 -6.75 4.54
N LYS A 83 2.99 -7.69 5.44
CA LYS A 83 1.64 -8.29 5.53
C LYS A 83 0.57 -7.28 5.91
N ILE A 84 0.85 -6.34 6.82
CA ILE A 84 -0.09 -5.26 7.16
C ILE A 84 -0.33 -4.36 5.94
N ILE A 85 0.73 -3.95 5.23
CA ILE A 85 0.62 -3.15 4.00
C ILE A 85 -0.27 -3.87 2.98
N CYS A 86 -0.01 -5.16 2.75
CA CYS A 86 -0.81 -5.98 1.84
C CYS A 86 -2.29 -6.00 2.23
N GLN A 87 -2.60 -6.30 3.50
CA GLN A 87 -3.98 -6.35 3.96
C GLN A 87 -4.68 -5.00 3.78
N LYS A 88 -4.02 -3.89 4.14
CA LYS A 88 -4.62 -2.55 4.00
C LYS A 88 -4.82 -2.14 2.55
N ALA A 89 -3.97 -2.60 1.64
CA ALA A 89 -4.16 -2.37 0.22
C ALA A 89 -5.31 -3.21 -0.36
N ARG A 90 -5.56 -4.42 0.16
CA ARG A 90 -6.76 -5.21 -0.17
C ARG A 90 -8.03 -4.55 0.35
N ASP A 91 -8.05 -4.11 1.61
CA ASP A 91 -9.17 -3.35 2.19
C ASP A 91 -9.49 -2.13 1.29
N MET A 92 -8.45 -1.43 0.81
CA MET A 92 -8.62 -0.29 -0.10
C MET A 92 -9.08 -0.69 -1.51
N ARG A 93 -8.72 -1.88 -1.99
CA ARG A 93 -9.20 -2.42 -3.27
C ARG A 93 -10.71 -2.62 -3.23
N GLU A 94 -11.24 -3.14 -2.12
CA GLU A 94 -12.67 -3.33 -1.92
C GLU A 94 -13.42 -2.00 -1.95
N LEU A 95 -12.92 -1.00 -1.21
CA LEU A 95 -13.46 0.37 -1.25
C LEU A 95 -13.44 0.97 -2.66
N ARG A 96 -12.32 0.80 -3.38
CA ARG A 96 -12.23 1.24 -4.78
C ARG A 96 -13.26 0.53 -5.65
N THR A 97 -13.39 -0.80 -5.53
CA THR A 97 -14.33 -1.57 -6.34
C THR A 97 -15.76 -1.05 -6.13
N ARG A 98 -16.14 -0.77 -4.89
CA ARG A 98 -17.43 -0.16 -4.59
C ARG A 98 -17.56 1.24 -5.19
N ALA A 99 -16.51 2.08 -5.07
CA ALA A 99 -16.48 3.42 -5.64
C ALA A 99 -16.61 3.43 -7.18
N ASP A 100 -15.92 2.52 -7.88
CA ASP A 100 -15.85 2.49 -9.35
C ASP A 100 -17.06 1.79 -9.99
N TYR A 101 -17.63 0.76 -9.35
CA TYR A 101 -18.56 -0.15 -10.01
C TYR A 101 -19.94 -0.26 -9.36
N HIS A 102 -20.09 0.06 -8.07
CA HIS A 102 -21.38 -0.02 -7.39
C HIS A 102 -22.03 1.37 -7.41
N LEU A 103 -22.56 1.73 -8.58
CA LEU A 103 -23.16 3.05 -8.82
C LEU A 103 -24.57 3.18 -8.21
N ASP A 104 -25.23 2.05 -7.95
CA ASP A 104 -26.56 2.02 -7.33
C ASP A 104 -26.49 2.17 -5.79
N ASP A 105 -25.33 1.91 -5.20
CA ASP A 105 -25.07 2.07 -3.77
C ASP A 105 -24.61 3.50 -3.47
N LYS A 106 -25.12 4.13 -2.43
CA LYS A 106 -24.63 5.45 -1.99
C LYS A 106 -23.19 5.33 -1.49
N PHE A 107 -22.31 6.23 -1.93
CA PHE A 107 -20.92 6.31 -1.48
C PHE A 107 -20.70 7.61 -0.70
N GLU A 108 -20.46 7.50 0.60
CA GLU A 108 -20.48 8.62 1.54
C GLU A 108 -19.08 9.04 1.98
N TYR A 109 -19.01 10.19 2.68
CA TYR A 109 -17.74 10.73 3.15
C TYR A 109 -16.99 9.75 4.06
N ASP A 110 -17.69 9.00 4.92
CA ASP A 110 -17.05 8.04 5.82
C ASP A 110 -16.37 6.89 5.05
N ASP A 111 -16.94 6.45 3.92
CA ASP A 111 -16.32 5.45 3.04
C ASP A 111 -15.00 5.97 2.43
N ALA A 112 -15.03 7.21 1.92
CA ALA A 112 -13.86 7.84 1.34
C ALA A 112 -12.79 8.19 2.39
N ARG A 113 -13.22 8.55 3.60
CA ARG A 113 -12.35 8.81 4.75
C ARG A 113 -11.66 7.54 5.22
N GLU A 114 -12.33 6.38 5.16
CA GLU A 114 -11.69 5.09 5.41
C GLU A 114 -10.51 4.86 4.45
N ALA A 115 -10.66 5.18 3.16
CA ALA A 115 -9.56 5.10 2.20
C ALA A 115 -8.38 6.02 2.57
N GLN A 116 -8.64 7.23 3.08
CA GLN A 116 -7.57 8.10 3.60
C GLN A 116 -6.83 7.46 4.79
N GLN A 117 -7.57 6.87 5.73
CA GLN A 117 -6.99 6.20 6.91
C GLN A 117 -6.15 4.98 6.54
N LEU A 118 -6.65 4.17 5.60
CA LEU A 118 -5.91 3.02 5.06
C LEU A 118 -4.61 3.48 4.38
N LEU A 119 -4.64 4.55 3.57
CA LEU A 119 -3.43 5.06 2.91
C LEU A 119 -2.41 5.57 3.93
N PHE A 120 -2.88 6.28 4.97
CA PHE A 120 -2.03 6.72 6.06
C PHE A 120 -1.33 5.54 6.76
N MET A 121 -2.08 4.47 7.07
CA MET A 121 -1.50 3.26 7.67
C MET A 121 -0.47 2.62 6.76
N ILE A 122 -0.76 2.46 5.47
CA ILE A 122 0.19 1.90 4.47
C ILE A 122 1.49 2.71 4.46
N ARG A 123 1.38 4.05 4.33
CA ARG A 123 2.54 4.95 4.32
C ARG A 123 3.36 4.87 5.61
N ARG A 124 2.70 4.74 6.76
CA ARG A 124 3.38 4.57 8.05
C ARG A 124 4.17 3.27 8.08
N GLU A 125 3.54 2.15 7.73
CA GLU A 125 4.20 0.84 7.74
C GLU A 125 5.36 0.78 6.74
N PHE A 126 5.20 1.39 5.55
CA PHE A 126 6.27 1.47 4.55
C PHE A 126 7.51 2.19 5.10
N LYS A 127 7.31 3.36 5.76
CA LYS A 127 8.41 4.09 6.41
C LYS A 127 9.08 3.27 7.53
N GLU A 128 8.29 2.51 8.29
CA GLU A 128 8.82 1.66 9.36
C GLU A 128 9.66 0.49 8.83
N VAL A 129 9.24 -0.14 7.71
CA VAL A 129 10.04 -1.17 7.03
C VAL A 129 11.40 -0.60 6.62
N GLN A 130 11.41 0.57 5.98
CA GLN A 130 12.65 1.23 5.57
C GLN A 130 13.57 1.52 6.77
N ARG A 131 13.00 2.07 7.85
CA ARG A 131 13.74 2.36 9.10
C ARG A 131 14.38 1.13 9.72
N GLN A 132 13.64 0.01 9.77
CA GLN A 132 14.13 -1.24 10.36
C GLN A 132 15.28 -1.83 9.52
N LEU A 133 15.16 -1.81 8.20
CA LEU A 133 16.20 -2.29 7.29
C LEU A 133 17.46 -1.43 7.35
N ASP A 134 17.32 -0.10 7.36
CA ASP A 134 18.46 0.81 7.47
C ASP A 134 19.19 0.64 8.82
N SER A 135 18.42 0.44 9.90
CA SER A 135 18.98 0.14 11.23
C SER A 135 19.73 -1.19 11.25
N ALA A 136 19.22 -2.23 10.58
CA ALA A 136 19.88 -3.53 10.47
C ALA A 136 21.19 -3.45 9.67
N LYS A 137 21.18 -2.75 8.51
CA LYS A 137 22.37 -2.50 7.70
C LYS A 137 23.46 -1.79 8.52
N LYS A 138 23.09 -0.74 9.26
CA LYS A 138 24.02 0.01 10.11
C LYS A 138 24.69 -0.86 11.17
N LYS A 139 23.95 -1.79 11.79
CA LYS A 139 24.51 -2.74 12.77
C LYS A 139 25.51 -3.72 12.14
N LEU A 140 25.26 -4.16 10.91
CA LEU A 140 26.17 -5.06 10.18
C LEU A 140 27.46 -4.36 9.71
N SER A 141 27.42 -3.04 9.52
CA SER A 141 28.57 -2.24 9.09
C SER A 141 29.50 -1.80 10.24
N GLN A 142 29.15 -2.07 11.50
CA GLN A 142 30.01 -1.77 12.65
C GLN A 142 31.01 -2.91 12.87
N PRO A 143 32.33 -2.62 12.97
CA PRO A 143 33.31 -3.65 13.29
C PRO A 143 32.99 -4.26 14.66
N PRO A 144 33.21 -5.57 14.87
CA PRO A 144 32.99 -6.18 16.17
C PRO A 144 33.86 -5.46 17.20
N GLU A 145 33.24 -5.01 18.30
CA GLU A 145 33.97 -4.43 19.43
C GLU A 145 35.00 -5.46 19.91
N ALA A 146 36.28 -5.13 19.74
CA ALA A 146 37.38 -5.94 20.23
C ALA A 146 37.27 -6.01 21.76
N LYS A 147 37.01 -7.21 22.28
CA LYS A 147 37.12 -7.52 23.71
C LYS A 147 38.56 -7.74 24.11
#